data_AF-A0A6M1SQZ9-F1
#
_entry.id   AF-A0A6M1SQZ9-F1
#
_cell.length_a   1.000
_cell.length_b   1.000
_cell.length_c   1.000
_cell.angle_alpha   90.00
_cell.angle_beta   90.00
_cell.angle_gamma   90.00
#
_symmetry.space_group_name_H-M   'P 1'
#
loop_
_entity.id
_entity.type
_entity.pdbx_description
1 polymer ?
#
loop_
_entity_poly.entity_id
_entity_poly.type
_entity_poly.pdbx_seq_one_letter_code
_entity_poly.pdbx_strand_id
1 'polypeptide(L)'
;MIPVTLITMPNQLVPLSPDTALLRLAANTGHGHADGDTCPACAAQTDIRAQLYNLTEEVRRNMRPAFSRVVVDASADRDVANVVAALTGKLPAQALRDHTVARTFFLVG
;
A
#
# COMPACT_ATOMS: atom_id res chain seq x y z
N MET A 1 -9.47 -13.13 -3.73
CA MET A 1 -8.62 -11.92 -3.78
C MET A 1 -9.11 -10.96 -2.70
N ILE A 2 -8.21 -10.13 -2.15
CA ILE A 2 -8.45 -9.21 -1.04
C ILE A 2 -8.72 -7.81 -1.62
N PRO A 3 -9.89 -7.19 -1.35
CA PRO A 3 -10.18 -5.83 -1.81
C PRO A 3 -9.31 -4.79 -1.12
N VAL A 4 -8.86 -3.82 -1.90
CA VAL A 4 -8.14 -2.62 -1.46
C VAL A 4 -9.03 -1.41 -1.66
N THR A 5 -9.35 -0.71 -0.57
CA THR A 5 -10.01 0.61 -0.63
C THR A 5 -8.95 1.69 -0.48
N LEU A 6 -8.92 2.67 -1.39
CA LEU A 6 -7.95 3.76 -1.37
C LEU A 6 -8.59 5.04 -0.85
N ILE A 7 -7.99 5.63 0.18
CA ILE A 7 -8.34 6.97 0.69
C ILE A 7 -7.35 7.95 0.08
N THR A 8 -7.86 8.99 -0.59
CA THR A 8 -7.05 10.00 -1.28
C THR A 8 -7.29 11.40 -0.74
N MET A 9 -8.34 11.60 0.05
CA MET A 9 -8.67 12.88 0.66
C MET A 9 -8.34 12.88 2.15
N PRO A 10 -7.69 13.94 2.67
CA PRO A 10 -7.52 14.10 4.10
C PRO A 10 -8.87 14.07 4.83
N ASN A 11 -8.89 13.50 6.04
CA ASN A 11 -10.07 13.41 6.91
C ASN A 11 -11.25 12.60 6.37
N GLN A 12 -11.08 11.86 5.27
CA GLN A 12 -12.10 10.92 4.81
C GLN A 12 -12.20 9.75 5.80
N LEU A 13 -13.40 9.56 6.35
CA LEU A 13 -13.69 8.48 7.29
C LEU A 13 -14.13 7.24 6.52
N VAL A 14 -13.46 6.12 6.77
CA VAL A 14 -13.82 4.80 6.24
C VAL A 14 -14.02 3.84 7.41
N PRO A 15 -15.12 3.09 7.46
CA PRO A 15 -15.34 2.10 8.50
C PRO A 15 -14.29 1.00 8.43
N LEU A 16 -13.65 0.69 9.57
CA LEU A 16 -12.72 -0.42 9.71
C LEU A 16 -13.41 -1.55 10.48
N SER A 17 -13.57 -2.69 9.82
CA SER A 17 -13.99 -3.93 10.48
C SER A 17 -12.79 -4.62 11.15
N PRO A 18 -13.00 -5.52 12.14
CA PRO A 18 -11.92 -6.22 12.82
C PRO A 18 -10.98 -7.02 11.89
N ASP A 19 -11.46 -7.40 10.71
CA ASP A 19 -10.73 -8.15 9.68
C ASP A 19 -10.16 -7.25 8.56
N THR A 20 -10.06 -5.94 8.81
CA THR A 20 -9.45 -4.97 7.89
C THR A 20 -8.03 -4.62 8.32
N ALA A 21 -7.07 -4.77 7.41
CA ALA A 21 -5.74 -4.19 7.57
C ALA A 21 -5.73 -2.73 7.10
N LEU A 22 -5.21 -1.83 7.93
CA LEU A 22 -4.96 -0.43 7.55
C LEU A 22 -3.48 -0.24 7.22
N LEU A 23 -3.21 0.32 6.05
CA LEU A 23 -1.89 0.76 5.63
C LEU A 23 -1.92 2.28 5.41
N ARG A 24 -0.96 3.01 5.97
CA ARG A 24 -0.80 4.44 5.68
C ARG A 24 0.47 4.65 4.87
N LEU A 25 0.33 5.26 3.69
CA LEU A 25 1.46 5.73 2.90
C LEU A 25 1.88 7.07 3.48
N ALA A 26 2.98 7.05 4.24
CA ALA A 26 3.50 8.26 4.84
C ALA A 26 4.05 9.18 3.75
N ALA A 27 3.72 10.47 3.82
CA ALA A 27 4.48 11.48 3.11
C ALA A 27 5.46 12.16 4.06
N ASN A 28 6.67 12.33 3.55
CA ASN A 28 7.81 13.01 4.08
C ASN A 28 8.25 12.49 5.45
N THR A 29 9.24 11.61 5.42
CA THR A 29 9.90 11.03 6.61
C THR A 29 10.65 12.05 7.48
N GLY A 30 10.73 13.33 7.09
CA GLY A 30 11.47 14.36 7.81
C GLY A 30 12.98 14.32 7.56
N HIS A 31 13.42 13.55 6.55
CA HIS A 31 14.84 13.38 6.21
C HIS A 31 15.44 14.50 5.33
N GLY A 32 14.74 15.62 5.14
CA GLY A 32 15.27 16.81 4.44
C GLY A 32 15.33 16.71 2.91
N HIS A 33 14.68 15.72 2.32
CA HIS A 33 14.52 15.55 0.86
C HIS A 33 13.10 15.07 0.55
N ALA A 34 12.65 15.15 -0.71
CA ALA A 34 11.37 14.55 -1.08
C ALA A 34 11.46 13.01 -1.03
N ASP A 35 10.34 12.33 -0.75
CA ASP A 35 10.33 10.86 -0.74
C ASP A 35 10.59 10.32 -2.15
N GLY A 36 11.38 9.26 -2.23
CA GLY A 36 11.71 8.63 -3.52
C GLY A 36 12.87 9.29 -4.30
N ASP A 37 13.27 10.51 -3.98
CA ASP A 37 14.31 11.23 -4.76
C ASP A 37 15.72 10.63 -4.58
N THR A 38 16.14 10.40 -3.33
CA THR A 38 17.54 10.07 -3.02
C THR A 38 17.71 9.02 -1.92
N CYS A 39 16.64 8.62 -1.24
CA CYS A 39 16.69 7.69 -0.12
C CYS A 39 15.92 6.40 -0.41
N PRO A 40 16.59 5.23 -0.50
CA PRO A 40 15.94 3.94 -0.69
C PRO A 40 14.91 3.61 0.40
N ALA A 41 15.14 4.05 1.64
CA ALA A 41 14.19 3.83 2.73
C ALA A 41 12.89 4.63 2.52
N CYS A 42 12.99 5.86 2.01
CA CYS A 42 11.81 6.68 1.73
C CYS A 42 11.07 6.16 0.49
N ALA A 43 11.81 5.72 -0.54
CA ALA A 43 11.21 5.05 -1.70
C ALA A 43 10.46 3.77 -1.30
N ALA A 44 10.96 3.00 -0.34
CA ALA A 44 10.30 1.80 0.16
C ALA A 44 9.02 2.09 0.98
N GLN A 45 8.91 3.27 1.59
CA GLN A 45 7.71 3.65 2.35
C GLN A 45 6.52 4.00 1.45
N THR A 46 6.77 4.49 0.24
CA THR A 46 5.73 4.84 -0.73
C THR A 46 5.45 3.73 -1.76
N ASP A 47 6.27 2.66 -1.80
CA ASP A 47 6.01 1.48 -2.65
C ASP A 47 4.86 0.63 -2.09
N ILE A 48 3.63 0.95 -2.54
CA ILE A 48 2.41 0.24 -2.15
C ILE A 48 2.48 -1.28 -2.41
N ARG A 49 3.17 -1.73 -3.46
CA ARG A 49 3.26 -3.18 -3.75
C ARG A 49 4.16 -3.86 -2.73
N ALA A 50 5.29 -3.25 -2.36
CA ALA A 50 6.13 -3.76 -1.29
C ALA A 50 5.37 -3.83 0.04
N GLN A 51 4.63 -2.78 0.39
CA GLN A 51 3.85 -2.73 1.62
C GLN A 51 2.76 -3.82 1.68
N LEU A 52 2.00 -4.03 0.59
CA LEU A 52 0.99 -5.09 0.51
C LEU A 52 1.61 -6.49 0.60
N TYR A 53 2.75 -6.69 -0.05
CA TYR A 53 3.48 -7.95 0.07
C TYR A 53 3.92 -8.21 1.52
N ASN A 54 4.43 -7.19 2.21
CA ASN A 54 4.82 -7.29 3.62
C ASN A 54 3.64 -7.72 4.50
N LEU A 55 2.44 -7.20 4.27
CA LEU A 55 1.24 -7.66 5.01
C LEU A 55 1.00 -9.17 4.84
N THR A 56 1.21 -9.71 3.64
CA THR A 56 1.07 -11.17 3.42
C THR A 56 2.15 -11.97 4.14
N GLU A 57 3.38 -11.44 4.21
CA GLU A 57 4.49 -12.06 4.92
C GLU A 57 4.31 -12.00 6.44
N GLU A 58 3.78 -10.90 6.98
CA GLU A 58 3.42 -10.77 8.40
C GLU A 58 2.40 -11.85 8.82
N VAL A 59 1.37 -12.07 8.02
CA VAL A 59 0.38 -13.14 8.27
C VAL A 59 1.04 -14.51 8.20
N ARG A 60 1.86 -14.78 7.17
CA ARG A 60 2.58 -16.07 7.03
C ARG A 60 3.51 -16.37 8.20
N ARG A 61 4.10 -15.34 8.80
CA ARG A 61 5.01 -15.44 9.95
C ARG A 61 4.29 -15.37 11.29
N ASN A 62 2.96 -15.35 11.31
CA ASN A 62 2.14 -15.18 12.51
C ASN A 62 2.45 -13.89 13.31
N MET A 63 2.93 -12.85 12.63
CA MET A 63 3.19 -11.53 13.22
C MET A 63 1.95 -10.63 13.24
N ARG A 64 0.91 -11.01 12.51
CA ARG A 64 -0.37 -10.31 12.40
C ARG A 64 -1.51 -11.33 12.24
N PRO A 65 -2.72 -11.06 12.78
CA PRO A 65 -3.92 -11.81 12.41
C PRO A 65 -4.19 -11.78 10.89
N ALA A 66 -4.86 -12.81 10.38
CA ALA A 66 -5.36 -12.78 9.01
C ALA A 66 -6.38 -11.66 8.82
N PHE A 67 -6.44 -11.11 7.60
CA PHE A 67 -7.37 -10.05 7.21
C PHE A 67 -8.04 -10.42 5.89
N SER A 68 -9.25 -9.90 5.68
CA SER A 68 -10.02 -10.13 4.45
C SER A 68 -10.14 -8.88 3.59
N ARG A 69 -9.74 -7.70 4.11
CA ARG A 69 -9.81 -6.40 3.44
C ARG A 69 -8.58 -5.57 3.75
N VAL A 70 -8.21 -4.66 2.85
CA VAL A 70 -7.19 -3.64 3.10
C VAL A 70 -7.77 -2.25 2.83
N VAL A 71 -7.49 -1.31 3.72
CA VAL A 71 -7.66 0.13 3.49
C VAL A 71 -6.27 0.74 3.38
N VAL A 72 -6.03 1.45 2.29
CA VAL A 72 -4.79 2.21 2.06
C VAL A 72 -5.12 3.67 2.19
N ASP A 73 -4.52 4.34 3.16
CA ASP A 73 -4.54 5.78 3.29
C ASP A 73 -3.36 6.38 2.54
N ALA A 74 -3.66 6.96 1.37
CA ALA A 74 -2.73 7.67 0.52
C ALA A 74 -3.04 9.18 0.51
N SER A 75 -3.81 9.69 1.49
CA SER A 75 -4.22 11.11 1.53
C SER A 75 -3.04 12.07 1.71
N ALA A 76 -1.91 11.57 2.22
CA ALA A 76 -0.68 12.33 2.33
C ALA A 76 0.25 12.16 1.12
N ASP A 77 0.07 11.10 0.31
CA ASP A 77 0.97 10.75 -0.79
C ASP A 77 0.94 11.82 -1.90
N ARG A 78 2.12 12.12 -2.46
CA ARG A 78 2.28 13.15 -3.49
C ARG A 78 1.94 12.65 -4.89
N ASP A 79 1.91 11.33 -5.10
CA ASP A 79 1.62 10.70 -6.39
C ASP A 79 0.62 9.54 -6.27
N VAL A 80 -0.61 9.92 -5.92
CA VAL A 80 -1.75 8.99 -5.86
C VAL A 80 -1.99 8.30 -7.20
N ALA A 81 -1.68 8.95 -8.33
CA ALA A 81 -1.85 8.35 -9.66
C ALA A 81 -0.93 7.14 -9.84
N ASN A 82 0.32 7.22 -9.38
CA ASN A 82 1.24 6.09 -9.37
C ASN A 82 0.78 4.97 -8.42
N VAL A 83 0.20 5.29 -7.25
CA VAL A 83 -0.41 4.28 -6.36
C VAL A 83 -1.54 3.53 -7.07
N VAL A 84 -2.44 4.24 -7.74
CA VAL A 84 -3.53 3.63 -8.54
C VAL A 84 -2.96 2.79 -9.69
N ALA A 85 -1.94 3.28 -10.40
CA ALA A 85 -1.29 2.54 -11.48
C ALA A 85 -0.67 1.22 -10.99
N ALA A 86 -0.02 1.25 -9.82
CA ALA A 86 0.56 0.07 -9.19
C ALA A 86 -0.52 -0.97 -8.82
N LEU A 87 -1.64 -0.52 -8.23
CA LEU A 87 -2.74 -1.38 -7.80
C LEU A 87 -3.60 -1.92 -8.97
N THR A 88 -3.58 -1.25 -10.11
CA THR A 88 -4.34 -1.65 -11.32
C THR A 88 -3.47 -2.36 -12.38
N GLY A 89 -2.23 -2.71 -12.03
CA GLY A 89 -1.33 -3.47 -12.90
C GLY A 89 -0.83 -2.69 -14.12
N LYS A 90 -0.92 -1.35 -14.10
CA LYS A 90 -0.43 -0.48 -15.18
C LYS A 90 1.08 -0.25 -15.12
N LEU A 91 1.72 -0.54 -13.99
CA LEU A 91 3.18 -0.50 -13.84
C LEU A 91 3.80 -1.87 -14.16
N PRO A 92 4.99 -1.91 -14.78
CA PRO A 92 5.71 -3.17 -14.98
C PRO A 92 6.05 -3.85 -13.65
N ALA A 93 5.98 -5.18 -13.64
CA ALA A 93 6.49 -5.99 -12.54
C ALA A 93 8.03 -5.95 -12.57
N GLN A 94 8.64 -5.64 -11.42
CA GLN A 94 10.09 -5.59 -11.22
C GLN A 94 10.58 -6.79 -10.40
N ALA A 95 9.69 -7.47 -9.67
CA ALA A 95 10.02 -8.64 -8.85
C ALA A 95 8.84 -9.61 -8.68
N LEU A 96 9.13 -10.85 -8.22
CA LEU A 96 8.11 -11.86 -7.91
C LEU A 96 7.04 -11.38 -6.90
N ARG A 97 7.41 -10.45 -6.00
CA ARG A 97 6.48 -9.83 -5.05
C ARG A 97 5.33 -9.10 -5.76
N ASP A 98 5.61 -8.47 -6.90
CA ASP A 98 4.62 -7.68 -7.64
C ASP A 98 3.55 -8.59 -8.24
N HIS A 99 3.97 -9.77 -8.73
CA HIS A 99 3.05 -10.79 -9.22
C HIS A 99 2.20 -11.39 -8.10
N THR A 100 2.78 -11.58 -6.91
CA THR A 100 2.03 -12.01 -5.73
C THR A 100 0.94 -10.99 -5.40
N VAL A 101 1.31 -9.71 -5.32
CA VAL A 101 0.37 -8.63 -5.02
C VAL A 101 -0.75 -8.57 -6.05
N ALA A 102 -0.43 -8.58 -7.35
CA ALA A 102 -1.41 -8.53 -8.43
C ALA A 102 -2.39 -9.73 -8.44
N ARG A 103 -1.98 -10.89 -7.91
CA ARG A 103 -2.84 -12.08 -7.78
C ARG A 103 -3.65 -12.09 -6.49
N THR A 104 -3.17 -11.41 -5.45
CA THR A 104 -3.78 -11.43 -4.12
C THR A 104 -4.74 -10.28 -3.93
N PHE A 105 -4.42 -9.07 -4.42
CA PHE A 105 -5.14 -7.83 -4.13
C PHE A 105 -5.79 -7.25 -5.39
N PHE A 106 -6.87 -6.47 -5.20
CA PHE A 106 -7.49 -5.69 -6.26
C PHE A 106 -8.04 -4.37 -5.72
N LEU A 107 -7.90 -3.28 -6.49
CA LEU A 107 -8.46 -1.99 -6.15
C LEU A 107 -10.00 -2.01 -6.32
N VAL A 108 -10.71 -1.55 -5.30
CA VAL A 108 -12.15 -1.29 -5.36
C VAL A 108 -12.37 0.09 -5.98
N GLY A 109 -13.31 0.16 -6.94
CA GLY A 109 -13.63 1.37 -7.71
C GLY A 109 -14.27 2.48 -6.89
#